data_AF-K8X494-F1
#
_entry.id   AF-K8X494-F1
#
_cell.length_a   1.000
_cell.length_b   1.000
_cell.length_c   1.000
_cell.angle_alpha   90.00
_cell.angle_beta   90.00
_cell.angle_gamma   90.00
#
_symmetry.space_group_name_H-M   'P 1'
#
loop_
_entity.id
_entity.type
_entity.pdbx_description
1 polymer ?
#
loop_
_entity_poly.entity_id
_entity_poly.type
_entity_poly.pdbx_seq_one_letter_code
_entity_poly.pdbx_strand_id
1 'polypeptide(L)'
;PLIVGARLVIAEPDGHRDPAYLERVIREEAVTTVHFVPSMLEVFLAGANVEGCGALRRVFASGEALPSATAARLLRVSAAELHNLYGPTEAS
;
A
#
# COMPACT_ATOMS: atom_id res chain seq x y z
N PRO A 1 -4.60 13.00 5.68
CA PRO A 1 -5.80 13.19 4.81
C PRO A 1 -6.66 14.39 5.23
N LEU A 2 -7.09 14.44 6.49
CA LEU A 2 -8.04 15.42 6.99
C LEU A 2 -7.53 16.87 6.95
N ILE A 3 -6.23 17.06 7.21
CA ILE A 3 -5.61 18.40 7.20
C ILE A 3 -5.36 18.97 5.80
N VAL A 4 -5.47 18.15 4.74
CA VAL A 4 -5.24 18.54 3.34
C VAL A 4 -6.50 18.42 2.47
N GLY A 5 -7.66 18.17 3.07
CA GLY A 5 -8.93 18.03 2.34
C GLY A 5 -9.07 16.77 1.47
N ALA A 6 -8.24 15.74 1.70
CA ALA A 6 -8.31 14.49 0.97
C ALA A 6 -9.38 13.54 1.56
N ARG A 7 -9.92 12.65 0.71
CA ARG A 7 -10.83 11.58 1.12
C ARG A 7 -10.09 10.47 1.86
N LEU A 8 -10.66 9.99 2.96
CA LEU A 8 -10.21 8.78 3.66
C LEU A 8 -11.23 7.66 3.43
N VAL A 9 -10.75 6.52 2.94
CA VAL A 9 -11.54 5.30 2.78
C VAL A 9 -11.22 4.38 3.96
N ILE A 10 -12.25 3.96 4.69
CA ILE A 10 -12.11 3.04 5.82
C ILE A 10 -12.39 1.63 5.31
N ALA A 11 -11.36 0.78 5.37
CA ALA A 11 -11.50 -0.64 5.07
C ALA A 11 -12.37 -1.34 6.12
N GLU A 12 -12.99 -2.45 5.72
CA GLU A 12 -13.71 -3.34 6.61
C GLU A 12 -12.75 -3.96 7.64
N PRO A 13 -13.25 -4.28 8.85
CA PRO A 13 -12.48 -5.01 9.84
C PRO A 13 -11.81 -6.25 9.23
N ASP A 14 -10.54 -6.46 9.54
CA ASP A 14 -9.71 -7.55 9.01
C ASP A 14 -9.49 -7.60 7.49
N GLY A 15 -10.10 -6.69 6.71
CA GLY A 15 -9.94 -6.62 5.25
C GLY A 15 -8.50 -6.39 4.79
N HIS A 16 -7.64 -5.84 5.65
CA HIS A 16 -6.21 -5.69 5.38
C HIS A 16 -5.48 -7.02 5.12
N ARG A 17 -6.03 -8.16 5.59
CA ARG A 17 -5.42 -9.49 5.40
C ARG A 17 -5.78 -10.15 4.08
N ASP A 18 -6.72 -9.59 3.33
CA ASP A 18 -7.20 -10.14 2.07
C ASP A 18 -6.71 -9.27 0.89
N PRO A 19 -5.73 -9.77 0.11
CA PRO A 19 -5.22 -9.06 -1.06
C PRO A 19 -6.28 -8.72 -2.11
N ALA A 20 -7.24 -9.62 -2.34
CA ALA A 20 -8.28 -9.43 -3.33
C ALA A 20 -9.29 -8.36 -2.88
N TYR A 21 -9.61 -8.34 -1.58
CA TYR A 21 -10.37 -7.26 -0.96
C TYR A 21 -9.65 -5.91 -1.12
N LEU A 22 -8.36 -5.85 -0.78
CA LEU A 22 -7.58 -4.62 -0.89
C LEU A 22 -7.49 -4.13 -2.34
N GLU A 23 -7.26 -5.02 -3.30
CA GLU A 23 -7.28 -4.71 -4.72
C GLU A 23 -8.63 -4.08 -5.13
N ARG A 24 -9.73 -4.73 -4.74
CA ARG A 24 -11.08 -4.28 -5.05
C ARG A 24 -11.32 -2.88 -4.48
N VAL A 25 -11.02 -2.65 -3.20
CA VAL A 25 -11.19 -1.34 -2.57
C VAL A 25 -10.31 -0.28 -3.23
N ILE A 26 -9.05 -0.60 -3.50
CA ILE A 26 -8.12 0.34 -4.15
C ILE A 26 -8.65 0.76 -5.53
N ARG A 27 -9.17 -0.20 -6.30
CA ARG A 27 -9.73 0.05 -7.64
C ARG A 27 -11.05 0.82 -7.59
N GLU A 28 -12.02 0.31 -6.83
CA GLU A 28 -13.38 0.89 -6.75
C GLU A 28 -13.37 2.31 -6.19
N GLU A 29 -12.51 2.57 -5.20
CA GLU A 29 -12.45 3.86 -4.54
C GLU A 29 -11.36 4.79 -5.09
N ALA A 30 -10.69 4.36 -6.17
CA ALA A 30 -9.57 5.07 -6.80
C ALA A 30 -8.52 5.54 -5.78
N VAL A 31 -8.11 4.64 -4.89
CA VAL A 31 -7.16 4.95 -3.82
C VAL A 31 -5.83 5.39 -4.42
N THR A 32 -5.36 6.57 -4.01
CA THR A 32 -4.11 7.14 -4.55
C THR A 32 -2.90 6.94 -3.64
N THR A 33 -3.12 6.59 -2.38
CA THR A 33 -2.08 6.48 -1.36
C THR A 33 -2.39 5.33 -0.41
N VAL A 34 -1.43 4.42 -0.22
CA VAL A 34 -1.54 3.27 0.70
C VAL A 34 -0.26 3.11 1.53
N HIS A 35 -0.38 2.45 2.66
CA HIS A 35 0.72 2.13 3.56
C HIS A 35 0.70 0.65 3.89
N PHE A 36 1.85 -0.01 3.78
CA PHE A 36 2.04 -1.40 4.10
C PHE A 36 3.20 -1.59 5.08
N VAL A 37 3.12 -2.65 5.87
CA VAL A 37 4.33 -3.29 6.42
C VAL A 37 4.95 -4.14 5.29
N PRO A 38 6.29 -4.21 5.14
CA PRO A 38 6.92 -4.99 4.08
C PRO A 38 6.40 -6.42 3.90
N SER A 39 6.21 -7.18 4.98
CA SER A 39 5.57 -8.51 4.94
C SER A 39 4.16 -8.49 4.32
N MET A 40 3.33 -7.51 4.64
CA MET A 40 2.00 -7.34 4.05
C MET A 40 2.04 -6.88 2.59
N LEU A 41 3.04 -6.07 2.21
CA LEU A 41 3.25 -5.69 0.82
C LEU A 41 3.56 -6.92 -0.04
N GLU A 42 4.35 -7.88 0.47
CA GLU A 42 4.64 -9.13 -0.22
C GLU A 42 3.38 -9.96 -0.46
N VAL A 43 2.55 -10.12 0.58
CA VAL A 43 1.27 -10.82 0.50
C VAL A 43 0.33 -10.15 -0.50
N PHE A 44 0.24 -8.81 -0.46
CA PHE A 44 -0.55 -8.04 -1.41
C PHE A 44 -0.05 -8.25 -2.85
N LEU A 45 1.24 -8.08 -3.11
CA LEU A 45 1.83 -8.30 -4.44
C LEU A 45 1.63 -9.73 -4.95
N ALA A 46 1.57 -10.72 -4.05
CA ALA A 46 1.35 -12.13 -4.39
C ALA A 46 -0.09 -12.46 -4.75
N GLY A 47 -1.07 -11.82 -4.10
CA GLY A 47 -2.49 -12.15 -4.23
C GLY A 47 -3.33 -11.17 -5.04
N ALA A 48 -2.83 -9.97 -5.34
CA ALA A 48 -3.57 -8.92 -6.02
C ALA A 48 -3.07 -8.63 -7.44
N ASN A 49 -3.99 -8.24 -8.33
CA ASN A 49 -3.67 -7.64 -9.63
C ASN A 49 -3.38 -6.13 -9.49
N VAL A 50 -2.14 -5.80 -9.10
CA VAL A 50 -1.72 -4.43 -8.85
C VAL A 50 -1.69 -3.55 -10.10
N GLU A 51 -1.53 -4.14 -11.29
CA GLU A 51 -1.63 -3.40 -12.56
C GLU A 51 -3.04 -2.81 -12.77
N GLY A 52 -4.06 -3.44 -12.19
CA GLY A 52 -5.44 -2.95 -12.16
C GLY A 52 -5.67 -1.76 -11.22
N CYS A 53 -4.69 -1.40 -10.40
CA CYS A 53 -4.76 -0.32 -9.41
C CYS A 53 -4.19 1.01 -9.95
N GLY A 54 -4.61 1.41 -11.16
CA GLY A 54 -4.02 2.54 -11.90
C GLY A 54 -4.14 3.94 -11.24
N ALA A 55 -4.96 4.08 -10.19
CA ALA A 55 -5.06 5.32 -9.42
C ALA A 55 -3.95 5.47 -8.36
N LEU A 56 -3.25 4.38 -8.01
CA LEU A 56 -2.17 4.40 -7.02
C LEU A 56 -1.03 5.30 -7.49
N ARG A 57 -0.66 6.28 -6.64
CA ARG A 57 0.45 7.20 -6.88
C ARG A 57 1.57 7.04 -5.86
N ARG A 58 1.22 6.66 -4.63
CA ARG A 58 2.17 6.57 -3.51
C ARG A 58 1.93 5.31 -2.69
N VAL A 59 2.99 4.55 -2.48
CA VAL A 59 3.03 3.40 -1.59
C VAL A 59 4.10 3.67 -0.53
N PHE A 60 3.70 3.65 0.73
CA PHE A 60 4.62 3.71 1.84
C PHE A 60 4.88 2.30 2.37
N ALA A 61 6.11 2.01 2.75
CA ALA A 61 6.50 0.81 3.48
C ALA A 61 7.24 1.20 4.77
N SER A 62 6.87 0.61 5.91
CA SER A 62 7.58 0.84 7.19
C SER A 62 7.35 -0.28 8.20
N GLY A 63 8.05 -0.23 9.34
CA GLY A 63 7.86 -1.17 10.46
C GLY A 63 8.72 -2.43 10.38
N GLU A 64 9.24 -2.77 9.21
CA GLU A 64 10.21 -3.85 9.00
C GLU A 64 11.27 -3.41 7.99
N ALA A 65 12.32 -4.21 7.83
CA ALA A 65 13.27 -4.03 6.73
C ALA A 65 12.56 -4.31 5.39
N LEU A 66 12.61 -3.37 4.45
CA LEU A 66 12.04 -3.52 3.11
C LEU A 66 12.99 -4.31 2.20
N PRO A 67 12.64 -5.53 1.74
CA PRO A 67 13.50 -6.29 0.84
C PRO A 67 13.55 -5.65 -0.55
N SER A 68 14.75 -5.59 -1.14
CA SER A 68 14.95 -5.01 -2.47
C SER A 68 14.16 -5.71 -3.57
N ALA A 69 13.98 -7.04 -3.45
CA ALA A 69 13.18 -7.84 -4.38
C ALA A 69 11.69 -7.42 -4.36
N THR A 70 11.15 -7.15 -3.18
CA THR A 70 9.76 -6.70 -2.97
C THR A 70 9.55 -5.31 -3.55
N ALA A 71 10.48 -4.39 -3.27
CA ALA A 71 10.48 -3.06 -3.88
C ALA A 71 10.54 -3.12 -5.42
N ALA A 72 11.48 -3.90 -5.96
CA ALA A 72 11.63 -4.06 -7.42
C ALA A 72 10.39 -4.70 -8.06
N ARG A 73 9.71 -5.61 -7.36
CA ARG A 73 8.47 -6.22 -7.85
C ARG A 73 7.35 -5.19 -7.96
N LEU A 74 7.12 -4.38 -6.92
CA LEU A 74 6.11 -3.32 -6.96
C LEU A 74 6.35 -2.35 -8.13
N LEU A 75 7.60 -1.89 -8.30
CA LEU A 75 7.97 -0.94 -9.34
C LEU A 75 7.84 -1.51 -10.77
N ARG A 76 7.78 -2.84 -10.94
CA ARG A 76 7.51 -3.46 -12.24
C ARG A 76 6.03 -3.49 -12.60
N VAL A 77 5.14 -3.57 -11.59
CA VAL A 77 3.70 -3.80 -11.77
C VAL A 77 2.85 -2.56 -11.44
N SER A 78 3.49 -1.44 -11.08
CA SER A 78 2.82 -0.21 -10.70
C SER A 78 3.65 1.01 -11.10
N ALA A 79 2.97 2.09 -11.48
CA ALA A 79 3.59 3.40 -11.70
C ALA A 79 3.71 4.24 -10.41
N ALA A 80 3.30 3.68 -9.26
CA ALA A 80 3.34 4.38 -7.98
C ALA A 80 4.78 4.57 -7.48
N GLU A 81 5.01 5.69 -6.81
CA GLU A 81 6.25 5.92 -6.06
C GLU A 81 6.26 5.05 -4.79
N LEU A 82 7.39 4.40 -4.53
CA LEU A 82 7.62 3.63 -3.31
C LEU A 82 8.51 4.40 -2.34
N HIS A 83 8.00 4.63 -1.13
CA HIS A 83 8.68 5.36 -0.05
C HIS A 83 8.93 4.42 1.13
N ASN A 84 10.20 4.19 1.46
CA ASN A 84 10.59 3.40 2.63
C ASN A 84 10.79 4.32 3.84
N LEU A 85 9.96 4.19 4.87
CA LEU A 85 10.00 5.01 6.08
C LEU A 85 10.52 4.20 7.26
N TYR A 86 11.26 4.86 8.15
CA TYR A 86 11.73 4.30 9.41
C TYR A 86 11.45 5.29 10.53
N GLY A 87 10.89 4.78 11.64
CA GLY A 87 10.64 5.54 12.85
C GLY A 87 10.11 4.62 13.95
N PRO A 88 10.73 4.61 15.15
CA PRO A 88 10.16 3.93 16.30
C PRO A 88 8.97 4.71 16.85
N THR A 89 8.10 4.06 17.63
CA THR A 89 6.91 4.70 18.22
C THR A 89 7.29 5.85 19.15
N GLU A 90 8.48 5.78 19.77
CA GLU A 90 9.03 6.74 20.73
C GLU A 90 9.50 8.07 20.10
N ALA A 91 9.61 8.14 18.77
CA ALA A 91 10.14 9.31 18.05
C ALA A 91 9.05 10.11 17.32
N SER A 92 7.79 10.05 17.80
CA SER A 92 6.60 10.68 17.19
C SER A 92 6.07 11.86 17.98
#